data_AF-A0A3P7LTA6-F1
#
_entry.id   AF-A0A3P7LTA6-F1
#
_cell.length_a   1.000
_cell.length_b   1.000
_cell.length_c   1.000
_cell.angle_alpha   90.00
_cell.angle_beta   90.00
_cell.angle_gamma   90.00
#
_symmetry.space_group_name_H-M   'P 1'
#
loop_
_entity.id
_entity.type
_entity.pdbx_description
1 polymer ?
#
loop_
_entity_poly.entity_id
_entity_poly.type
_entity_poly.pdbx_seq_one_letter_code
_entity_poly.pdbx_strand_id
1 'polypeptide(L)'
;MNWRRVIRPFKDPSRNKWAVTADEVPWSDFPPYFWGVSYFVGMDVISDLVVATAYTRFLWVDDSFLGFAIAKLPYTFDPMKGFYMEFANHKKALVSHEPITFTLKMIMDNLNQLKNALNI
;
A
#
# COMPACT_ATOMS: atom_id res chain seq x y z
N MET A 1 -13.33 6.56 12.47
CA MET A 1 -11.87 6.40 12.30
C MET A 1 -11.49 7.12 11.01
N ASN A 2 -10.72 8.22 11.05
CA ASN A 2 -10.37 8.97 9.84
C ASN A 2 -9.38 8.15 9.00
N TRP A 3 -9.85 7.60 7.87
CA TRP A 3 -9.01 6.95 6.88
C TRP A 3 -7.97 7.96 6.40
N ARG A 4 -6.72 7.71 6.79
CA ARG A 4 -5.63 8.66 6.65
C ARG A 4 -5.40 8.94 5.16
N ARG A 5 -5.35 10.23 4.81
CA ARG A 5 -4.95 10.74 3.50
C ARG A 5 -3.68 10.02 3.05
N VAL A 6 -3.74 9.30 1.93
CA VAL A 6 -2.57 8.62 1.38
C VAL A 6 -1.90 9.56 0.39
N ILE A 7 -0.70 10.02 0.72
CA ILE A 7 0.03 10.97 -0.13
C ILE A 7 0.70 10.18 -1.25
N ARG A 8 0.56 10.65 -2.50
CA ARG A 8 1.24 10.04 -3.64
C ARG A 8 2.76 10.01 -3.38
N PRO A 9 3.42 8.86 -3.56
CA PRO A 9 4.87 8.74 -3.39
C PRO A 9 5.64 9.72 -4.29
N PHE A 10 6.69 10.34 -3.72
CA PHE A 10 7.42 11.46 -4.33
C PHE A 10 8.01 11.12 -5.71
N LYS A 11 8.15 12.16 -6.54
CA LYS A 11 8.35 12.13 -8.00
C LYS A 11 9.73 11.64 -8.51
N ASP A 12 10.58 11.06 -7.67
CA ASP A 12 11.93 10.65 -8.04
C ASP A 12 12.10 9.11 -7.95
N PRO A 13 11.99 8.39 -9.09
CA PRO A 13 12.17 6.94 -9.15
C PRO A 13 13.55 6.46 -8.70
N SER A 14 14.58 7.31 -8.73
CA SER A 14 15.92 6.95 -8.27
C SER A 14 16.02 6.87 -6.74
N ARG A 15 15.14 7.59 -6.02
CA ARG A 15 15.11 7.65 -4.56
C ARG A 15 13.96 6.86 -3.94
N ASN A 16 12.89 6.62 -4.70
CA ASN A 16 11.76 5.85 -4.25
C ASN A 16 11.33 4.87 -5.33
N LYS A 17 11.52 3.57 -5.06
CA LYS A 17 11.08 2.52 -5.98
C LYS A 17 9.59 2.57 -6.27
N TRP A 18 8.78 3.14 -5.37
CA TRP A 18 7.33 3.31 -5.49
C TRP A 18 6.92 4.68 -6.07
N ALA A 19 7.85 5.47 -6.60
CA ALA A 19 7.53 6.78 -7.16
C ALA A 19 6.47 6.68 -8.28
N VAL A 20 5.46 7.54 -8.21
CA VAL A 20 4.42 7.66 -9.24
C VAL A 20 4.42 9.09 -9.77
N THR A 21 4.44 9.22 -11.09
CA THR A 21 4.47 10.52 -11.78
C THR A 21 3.10 11.18 -11.83
N ALA A 22 3.06 12.46 -12.21
CA ALA A 22 1.80 13.17 -12.42
C ALA A 22 1.07 12.75 -13.71
N ASP A 23 1.80 12.15 -14.65
CA ASP A 23 1.23 11.65 -15.92
C ASP A 23 0.53 10.29 -15.71
N GLU A 24 0.97 9.53 -14.72
CA GLU A 24 0.32 8.30 -14.25
C GLU A 24 -0.89 8.61 -13.38
N VAL A 25 -0.68 9.41 -12.32
CA VAL A 25 -1.75 9.80 -11.40
C VAL A 25 -1.66 11.30 -11.14
N PRO A 26 -2.58 12.13 -11.66
CA PRO A 26 -2.46 13.59 -11.57
C PRO A 26 -2.66 14.12 -10.14
N TRP A 27 -3.41 13.41 -9.30
CA TRP A 27 -3.73 13.83 -7.94
C TRP A 27 -2.54 13.67 -6.99
N SER A 28 -2.46 14.59 -6.01
CA SER A 28 -1.48 14.53 -4.92
C SER A 28 -1.78 13.45 -3.90
N ASP A 29 -3.03 13.00 -3.85
CA ASP A 29 -3.55 12.09 -2.84
C ASP A 29 -4.22 10.91 -3.50
N PHE A 30 -3.94 9.73 -2.97
CA PHE A 30 -4.56 8.47 -3.38
C PHE A 30 -5.77 8.19 -2.49
N PRO A 31 -6.76 7.45 -3.01
CA PRO A 31 -7.78 6.86 -2.16
C PRO A 31 -7.12 5.92 -1.13
N PRO A 32 -7.76 5.68 0.03
CA PRO A 32 -7.32 4.66 0.96
C PRO A 32 -7.22 3.30 0.25
N TYR A 33 -6.17 2.54 0.55
CA TYR A 33 -5.94 1.21 -0.04
C TYR A 33 -5.28 0.26 0.96
N PHE A 34 -5.36 -1.05 0.69
CA PHE A 34 -4.73 -2.08 1.50
C PHE A 34 -3.22 -2.07 1.27
N TRP A 35 -2.41 -1.82 2.29
CA TRP A 35 -0.95 -1.89 2.13
C TRP A 35 -0.52 -3.32 1.79
N GLY A 36 0.37 -3.50 0.80
CA GLY A 36 0.71 -4.76 0.11
C GLY A 36 1.25 -5.96 0.93
N VAL A 37 1.03 -6.01 2.24
CA VAL A 37 1.33 -7.18 3.08
C VAL A 37 0.30 -8.29 2.83
N SER A 38 -0.99 -7.97 2.93
CA SER A 38 -2.13 -8.87 2.64
C SER A 38 -3.45 -8.15 2.92
N TYR A 39 -4.56 -8.73 2.45
CA TYR A 39 -5.93 -8.32 2.76
C TYR A 39 -6.89 -9.48 2.47
N PHE A 40 -8.08 -9.46 3.09
CA PHE A 40 -9.18 -10.38 2.80
C PHE A 40 -10.28 -9.66 2.04
N VAL A 41 -10.86 -10.31 1.05
CA VAL A 41 -11.96 -9.78 0.24
C VAL A 41 -13.05 -10.86 0.16
N GLY A 42 -14.30 -10.46 0.39
CA GLY A 42 -15.46 -11.33 0.16
C GLY A 42 -15.61 -11.67 -1.32
N MET A 43 -16.16 -12.84 -1.63
CA MET A 43 -16.33 -13.30 -3.02
C MET A 43 -17.29 -12.40 -3.82
N ASP A 44 -18.32 -11.88 -3.15
CA ASP A 44 -19.24 -10.87 -3.66
C ASP A 44 -18.50 -9.57 -4.03
N VAL A 45 -17.63 -9.09 -3.14
CA VAL A 45 -16.81 -7.89 -3.37
C VAL A 45 -15.81 -8.09 -4.52
N ILE A 46 -15.22 -9.28 -4.64
CA ILE A 46 -14.29 -9.59 -5.75
C ILE A 46 -14.97 -9.43 -7.11
N SER A 47 -16.22 -9.87 -7.25
CA SER A 47 -16.95 -9.80 -8.53
C SER A 47 -17.12 -8.34 -8.98
N ASP A 48 -17.53 -7.46 -8.06
CA ASP A 48 -17.66 -6.03 -8.31
C ASP A 48 -16.30 -5.36 -8.54
N LEU A 49 -15.26 -5.80 -7.82
CA LEU A 49 -13.89 -5.30 -8.00
C LEU A 49 -13.33 -5.65 -9.38
N VAL A 50 -13.62 -6.84 -9.91
CA VAL A 50 -13.23 -7.22 -11.28
C VAL A 50 -13.87 -6.27 -12.30
N VAL A 51 -15.15 -5.92 -12.14
CA VAL A 51 -15.79 -4.93 -13.01
C VAL A 51 -15.15 -3.56 -12.82
N ALA A 52 -14.92 -3.10 -11.59
CA ALA A 52 -14.32 -1.82 -11.31
C ALA A 52 -12.89 -1.68 -11.87
N THR A 53 -12.08 -2.75 -11.84
CA THR A 53 -10.73 -2.74 -12.41
C THR A 53 -10.75 -2.58 -13.94
N ALA A 54 -11.76 -3.10 -14.64
CA ALA A 54 -11.93 -2.87 -16.08
C ALA A 54 -12.15 -1.38 -16.44
N TYR A 55 -12.71 -0.60 -15.51
CA TYR A 55 -12.89 0.86 -15.65
C TYR A 55 -11.81 1.66 -14.90
N THR A 56 -10.71 1.02 -14.50
CA THR A 56 -9.59 1.66 -13.82
C THR A 56 -8.37 1.66 -14.72
N ARG A 57 -7.83 2.86 -15.00
CA ARG A 57 -6.56 2.96 -15.73
C ARG A 57 -5.50 2.19 -14.96
N PHE A 58 -4.76 1.34 -15.66
CA PHE A 58 -3.69 0.55 -15.08
C PHE A 58 -2.68 1.44 -14.36
N LEU A 59 -2.30 1.03 -13.16
CA LEU A 59 -1.22 1.59 -12.36
C LEU A 59 -0.34 0.41 -11.92
N TRP A 60 0.97 0.56 -12.08
CA TRP A 60 1.92 -0.55 -11.88
C TRP A 60 2.09 -0.93 -10.41
N VAL A 61 1.73 -0.02 -9.49
CA VAL A 61 1.64 -0.29 -8.06
C VAL A 61 0.28 -0.93 -7.77
N ASP A 62 0.28 -2.24 -7.54
CA ASP A 62 -0.91 -3.09 -7.45
C ASP A 62 -1.84 -2.72 -6.30
N ASP A 63 -1.30 -2.47 -5.10
CA ASP A 63 -2.08 -2.10 -3.93
C ASP A 63 -2.82 -0.76 -4.14
N SER A 64 -2.13 0.21 -4.72
CA SER A 64 -2.66 1.51 -5.08
C SER A 64 -3.69 1.40 -6.21
N PHE A 65 -3.43 0.57 -7.23
CA PHE A 65 -4.37 0.28 -8.32
C PHE A 65 -5.70 -0.27 -7.79
N LEU A 66 -5.64 -1.24 -6.88
CA LEU A 66 -6.83 -1.80 -6.24
C LEU A 66 -7.55 -0.76 -5.36
N GLY A 67 -6.81 0.13 -4.71
CA GLY A 67 -7.35 1.31 -4.04
C GLY A 67 -8.22 2.18 -4.95
N PHE A 68 -7.73 2.50 -6.15
CA PHE A 68 -8.49 3.25 -7.15
C PHE A 68 -9.71 2.49 -7.68
N ALA A 69 -9.61 1.17 -7.81
CA ALA A 69 -10.74 0.36 -8.25
C ALA A 69 -11.84 0.29 -7.18
N ILE A 70 -11.51 -0.05 -5.94
CA ILE A 70 -12.49 -0.22 -4.86
C ILE A 70 -13.11 1.11 -4.41
N ALA A 71 -12.42 2.24 -4.58
CA ALA A 71 -12.96 3.57 -4.29
C ALA A 71 -14.18 3.95 -5.16
N LYS A 72 -14.47 3.21 -6.23
CA LYS A 72 -15.65 3.38 -7.09
C LYS A 72 -16.86 2.60 -6.60
N LEU A 73 -16.67 1.73 -5.62
CA LEU A 73 -17.66 0.80 -5.11
C LEU A 73 -18.18 1.27 -3.73
N PRO A 74 -19.37 0.83 -3.29
CA PRO A 74 -19.96 1.27 -2.02
C PRO A 74 -19.36 0.55 -0.79
N TYR A 75 -18.15 0.00 -0.90
CA TYR A 75 -17.51 -0.77 0.16
C TYR A 75 -16.59 0.10 1.02
N THR A 76 -16.54 -0.23 2.30
CA THR A 76 -15.60 0.38 3.25
C THR A 76 -14.57 -0.62 3.69
N PHE A 77 -13.36 -0.13 3.96
CA PHE A 77 -12.32 -0.93 4.60
C PHE A 77 -12.63 -1.10 6.08
N ASP A 78 -12.25 -2.23 6.66
CA ASP A 78 -12.22 -2.41 8.10
C ASP A 78 -10.85 -2.95 8.52
N PRO A 79 -10.17 -2.32 9.50
CA PRO A 79 -8.87 -2.79 9.94
C PRO A 79 -9.07 -4.06 10.79
N MET A 80 -8.50 -5.17 10.35
CA MET A 80 -8.58 -6.42 11.10
C MET A 80 -7.48 -6.45 12.17
N LYS A 81 -7.88 -6.54 13.44
CA LYS A 81 -6.95 -6.63 14.57
C LYS A 81 -6.10 -7.91 14.46
N GLY A 82 -4.78 -7.79 14.59
CA GLY A 82 -3.85 -8.93 14.45
C GLY A 82 -3.49 -9.28 13.00
N PHE A 83 -4.07 -8.58 12.04
CA PHE A 83 -3.75 -8.66 10.61
C PHE A 83 -2.78 -7.53 10.20
N TYR A 84 -1.79 -7.28 11.05
CA TYR A 84 -0.67 -6.39 10.75
C TYR A 84 0.62 -7.16 11.03
N MET A 85 1.73 -6.70 10.45
CA MET A 85 3.06 -7.13 10.85
C MET A 85 3.28 -6.77 12.33
N GLU A 86 2.92 -7.66 13.26
CA GLU A 86 3.48 -7.61 14.60
C GLU A 86 4.94 -8.07 14.46
N PHE A 87 5.83 -7.10 14.21
CA PHE A 87 7.29 -7.25 14.08
C PHE A 87 7.96 -8.08 15.19
N ALA A 88 7.25 -8.42 16.26
CA ALA A 88 7.79 -9.08 17.45
C ALA A 88 6.96 -10.27 17.96
N ASN A 89 5.87 -10.69 17.29
CA ASN A 89 5.01 -11.74 17.86
C ASN A 89 4.40 -12.70 16.82
N HIS A 90 5.26 -13.59 16.30
CA HIS A 90 4.92 -14.62 15.31
C HIS A 90 3.79 -15.58 15.72
N LYS A 91 3.37 -15.61 16.99
CA LYS A 91 2.30 -16.50 17.48
C LYS A 91 0.88 -15.96 17.22
N LYS A 92 0.72 -14.68 16.86
CA LYS A 92 -0.60 -14.04 16.65
C LYS A 92 -0.80 -13.43 15.26
N ALA A 93 0.25 -13.37 14.45
CA ALA A 93 0.18 -12.86 13.09
C ALA A 93 -0.56 -13.87 12.20
N LEU A 94 -1.61 -13.43 11.52
CA LEU A 94 -2.34 -14.23 10.53
C LEU A 94 -1.61 -14.28 9.17
N VAL A 95 -0.77 -13.27 8.89
CA VAL A 95 0.07 -13.20 7.69
C VAL A 95 1.43 -12.63 8.07
N SER A 96 2.50 -13.22 7.55
CA SER A 96 3.86 -12.67 7.60
C SER A 96 4.38 -12.46 6.18
N HIS A 97 4.81 -11.24 5.86
CA HIS A 97 5.73 -11.01 4.73
C HIS A 97 7.05 -11.76 5.02
N GLU A 98 7.86 -12.08 4.00
CA GLU A 98 9.12 -12.85 4.15
C GLU A 98 9.81 -12.52 5.48
N PRO A 99 10.23 -13.54 6.27
CA PRO A 99 10.90 -13.29 7.53
C PRO A 99 12.06 -12.35 7.23
N ILE A 100 11.93 -11.12 7.70
CA ILE A 100 12.95 -10.11 7.50
C ILE A 100 14.15 -10.63 8.28
N THR A 101 15.09 -11.26 7.57
CA THR A 101 16.42 -11.49 8.12
C THR A 101 16.98 -10.10 8.36
N PHE A 102 16.94 -9.63 9.62
CA PHE A 102 17.49 -8.33 10.01
C PHE A 102 18.95 -8.31 9.61
N THR A 103 19.22 -7.72 8.46
CA THR A 103 20.55 -7.54 7.92
C THR A 103 20.93 -6.08 8.11
N LEU A 104 22.21 -5.85 8.40
CA LEU A 104 22.75 -4.50 8.60
C LEU A 104 22.41 -3.57 7.42
N LYS A 105 22.36 -4.15 6.21
CA LYS A 105 21.95 -3.47 4.98
C LYS A 105 20.55 -2.88 5.06
N MET A 106 19.57 -3.62 5.58
CA MET A 106 18.19 -3.15 5.64
C MET A 106 18.01 -2.01 6.65
N ILE A 107 18.76 -2.03 7.76
CA ILE A 107 18.84 -0.90 8.71
C ILE A 107 19.42 0.32 8.02
N MET A 108 20.52 0.13 7.27
CA MET A 108 21.17 1.21 6.52
C MET A 108 20.26 1.81 5.45
N ASP A 109 19.52 0.97 4.71
CA ASP A 109 18.58 1.39 3.67
C ASP A 109 17.40 2.17 4.27
N ASN A 110 16.86 1.73 5.41
CA ASN A 110 15.81 2.45 6.13
C ASN A 110 16.30 3.79 6.71
N LEU A 111 17.53 3.84 7.24
CA LEU A 111 18.15 5.09 7.70
C LEU A 111 18.38 6.06 6.55
N ASN A 112 18.81 5.56 5.39
CA ASN A 112 18.98 6.37 4.19
C ASN A 112 17.62 6.88 3.67
N GLN A 113 16.57 6.06 3.68
CA GLN A 113 15.22 6.51 3.36
C GLN A 113 14.71 7.58 4.34
N LEU A 114 14.96 7.42 5.63
CA LEU A 114 14.59 8.41 6.65
C LEU A 114 15.33 9.74 6.45
N LYS A 115 16.65 9.69 6.22
CA LYS A 115 17.47 10.86 5.86
C LYS A 115 16.94 11.56 4.61
N ASN A 116 16.67 10.79 3.56
CA ASN A 116 16.13 11.29 2.31
C ASN A 116 14.75 11.96 2.48
N ALA A 117 13.90 11.44 3.37
CA ALA A 117 12.60 12.01 3.69
C ALA A 117 12.69 13.28 4.54
N LEU A 118 13.77 13.44 5.33
CA LEU A 118 14.02 14.59 6.19
C LEU A 118 14.89 15.68 5.53
N ASN A 119 15.38 15.46 4.30
CA ASN A 119 16.36 16.33 3.61
C ASN A 119 17.64 16.60 4.45
N ILE A 120 18.14 15.58 5.16
CA ILE A 120 19.40 15.62 5.93
C ILE A 120 20.39 14.61 5.36
#